data_AF-A0A530YA27-F1
#
_entry.id   AF-A0A530YA27-F1
#
_cell.length_a   1.000
_cell.length_b   1.000
_cell.length_c   1.000
_cell.angle_alpha   90.00
_cell.angle_beta   90.00
_cell.angle_gamma   90.00
#
_symmetry.space_group_name_H-M   'P 1'
#
loop_
_entity.id
_entity.type
_entity.pdbx_description
1 polymer ?
#
loop_
_entity_poly.entity_id
_entity_poly.type
_entity_poly.pdbx_seq_one_letter_code
_entity_poly.pdbx_strand_id
1 'polypeptide(L)'
;VLEQWQQAAADLRRLGADVVEVDFPVVSNYERDRPGTKNMVDRGLIPKGFAEREIWDLCVFAWDDFLRANADPAIADLASVDGPKIFPQPPGTLPDRYEDSFDVAEYVERAKRGVTAFLAIPELEAGVKGLEATRRIDFEDWLGAQRLDAVVFPAVADVGRADADVDEASAALAWRNGTWVANGNLVPRHLGIPTVTVPMGAMADIGMPVGLTFAGKAYDDTRLLRLAGGFERFGQRRSRPPRTPELPD
;
A
#
# COMPACT_ATOMS: atom_id res chain seq x y z
N VAL A 1 7.50 -18.14 -1.80
CA VAL A 1 6.43 -17.45 -2.57
C VAL A 1 6.21 -17.99 -3.99
N LEU A 2 7.24 -18.11 -4.84
CA LEU A 2 7.07 -18.45 -6.27
C LEU A 2 6.35 -19.78 -6.54
N GLU A 3 6.62 -20.81 -5.74
CA GLU A 3 5.96 -22.12 -5.88
C GLU A 3 4.44 -22.02 -5.65
N GLN A 4 4.03 -21.22 -4.66
CA GLN A 4 2.61 -20.93 -4.39
C GLN A 4 1.96 -20.11 -5.52
N TRP A 5 2.72 -19.19 -6.14
CA TRP A 5 2.27 -18.47 -7.33
C TRP A 5 2.05 -19.41 -8.52
N GLN A 6 2.99 -20.30 -8.81
CA GLN A 6 2.89 -21.26 -9.90
C GLN A 6 1.64 -22.15 -9.74
N GLN A 7 1.38 -22.62 -8.52
CA GLN A 7 0.17 -23.38 -8.21
C GLN A 7 -1.10 -22.52 -8.39
N ALA A 8 -1.12 -21.29 -7.88
CA ALA A 8 -2.26 -20.39 -8.03
C ALA A 8 -2.57 -20.06 -9.50
N ALA A 9 -1.54 -19.80 -10.32
CA ALA A 9 -1.69 -19.55 -11.75
C ALA A 9 -2.21 -20.79 -12.49
N ALA A 10 -1.77 -22.01 -12.12
CA ALA A 10 -2.32 -23.24 -12.67
C ALA A 10 -3.80 -23.45 -12.29
N ASP A 11 -4.17 -23.10 -11.06
CA ASP A 11 -5.55 -23.22 -10.57
C ASP A 11 -6.50 -22.21 -11.23
N LEU A 12 -6.06 -20.96 -11.43
CA LEU A 12 -6.78 -19.96 -12.21
C LEU A 12 -7.06 -20.47 -13.63
N ARG A 13 -6.07 -21.09 -14.30
CA ARG A 13 -6.25 -21.71 -15.62
C ARG A 13 -7.23 -22.87 -15.58
N ARG A 14 -7.20 -23.70 -14.53
CA ARG A 14 -8.17 -24.82 -14.37
C ARG A 14 -9.59 -24.33 -14.14
N LEU A 15 -9.76 -23.14 -13.55
CA LEU A 15 -11.04 -22.44 -13.41
C LEU A 15 -11.50 -21.78 -14.72
N GLY A 16 -10.73 -21.89 -15.80
CA GLY A 16 -11.08 -21.38 -17.13
C GLY A 16 -10.61 -19.94 -17.38
N ALA A 17 -9.75 -19.38 -16.54
CA ALA A 17 -9.15 -18.07 -16.79
C ALA A 17 -7.92 -18.18 -17.69
N ASP A 18 -7.73 -17.22 -18.60
CA ASP A 18 -6.47 -17.01 -19.28
C ASP A 18 -5.52 -16.20 -18.38
N VAL A 19 -4.37 -16.78 -18.04
CA VAL A 19 -3.34 -16.12 -17.23
C VAL A 19 -2.15 -15.80 -18.10
N VAL A 20 -1.94 -14.51 -18.33
CA VAL A 20 -0.87 -13.94 -19.16
C VAL A 20 0.09 -13.11 -18.32
N GLU A 21 1.39 -13.21 -18.62
CA GLU A 21 2.41 -12.35 -18.02
C GLU A 21 2.45 -11.02 -18.76
N VAL A 22 2.48 -9.92 -18.01
CA VAL A 22 2.39 -8.56 -18.54
C VAL A 22 3.29 -7.61 -17.75
N ASP A 23 3.63 -6.48 -18.36
CA ASP A 23 4.16 -5.33 -17.62
C ASP A 23 3.11 -4.74 -16.68
N PHE A 24 3.54 -3.88 -15.75
CA PHE A 24 2.63 -3.17 -14.86
C PHE A 24 2.90 -1.66 -14.83
N PRO A 25 2.48 -0.94 -15.89
CA PRO A 25 2.93 0.44 -16.12
C PRO A 25 2.55 1.41 -15.02
N VAL A 26 1.46 1.16 -14.29
CA VAL A 26 1.06 1.99 -13.15
C VAL A 26 2.13 2.02 -12.04
N VAL A 27 2.84 0.91 -11.80
CA VAL A 27 3.95 0.87 -10.84
C VAL A 27 5.21 1.42 -11.49
N SER A 28 5.57 0.93 -12.68
CA SER A 28 6.80 1.33 -13.36
C SER A 28 6.88 2.83 -13.64
N ASN A 29 5.76 3.46 -14.06
CA ASN A 29 5.71 4.91 -14.26
C ASN A 29 5.78 5.66 -12.93
N TYR A 30 5.07 5.20 -11.90
CA TYR A 30 5.05 5.85 -10.58
C TYR A 30 6.45 5.89 -9.95
N GLU A 31 7.14 4.75 -9.94
CA GLU A 31 8.44 4.58 -9.29
C GLU A 31 9.63 4.95 -10.18
N ARG A 32 9.40 5.08 -11.49
CA ARG A 32 10.44 5.29 -12.50
C ARG A 32 11.48 4.15 -12.50
N ASP A 33 10.99 2.91 -12.48
CA ASP A 33 11.79 1.71 -12.23
C ASP A 33 12.76 1.32 -13.37
N ARG A 34 12.63 1.92 -14.57
CA ARG A 34 13.45 1.58 -15.74
C ARG A 34 13.58 2.75 -16.73
N PRO A 35 14.57 2.73 -17.65
CA PRO A 35 14.72 3.78 -18.65
C PRO A 35 13.44 4.01 -19.47
N GLY A 36 13.03 5.28 -19.60
CA GLY A 36 11.88 5.70 -20.40
C GLY A 36 10.57 5.89 -19.63
N THR A 37 10.45 5.37 -18.41
CA THR A 37 9.28 5.64 -17.54
C THR A 37 9.28 7.09 -17.06
N LYS A 38 8.07 7.68 -16.97
CA LYS A 38 7.86 9.03 -16.44
C LYS A 38 6.71 9.00 -15.45
N ASN A 39 6.91 9.56 -14.26
CA ASN A 39 5.84 9.62 -13.26
C ASN A 39 4.79 10.69 -13.61
N MET A 40 3.75 10.78 -12.80
CA MET A 40 2.65 11.74 -12.97
C MET A 40 3.10 13.21 -12.92
N VAL A 41 4.17 13.53 -12.19
CA VAL A 41 4.74 14.88 -12.15
C VAL A 41 5.53 15.19 -13.43
N ASP A 42 6.38 14.26 -13.87
CA ASP A 42 7.18 14.37 -15.10
C ASP A 42 6.30 14.47 -16.37
N ARG A 43 5.09 13.93 -16.31
CA ARG A 43 4.07 14.03 -17.36
C ARG A 43 3.14 15.24 -17.23
N GLY A 44 3.28 16.04 -16.17
CA GLY A 44 2.45 17.22 -15.92
C GLY A 44 0.99 16.89 -15.56
N LEU A 45 0.71 15.66 -15.11
CA LEU A 45 -0.61 15.26 -14.63
C LEU A 45 -0.89 15.84 -13.24
N ILE A 46 0.15 15.99 -12.42
CA ILE A 46 0.08 16.51 -11.06
C ILE A 46 1.06 17.69 -10.90
N PRO A 47 0.67 18.78 -10.22
CA PRO A 47 1.58 19.88 -9.87
C PRO A 47 2.79 19.41 -9.07
N LYS A 48 3.96 20.01 -9.31
CA LYS A 48 5.21 19.61 -8.63
C LYS A 48 5.14 19.76 -7.10
N GLY A 49 4.40 20.74 -6.59
CA GLY A 49 4.27 20.99 -5.16
C GLY A 49 3.27 20.07 -4.47
N PHE A 50 2.43 19.32 -5.21
CA PHE A 50 1.33 18.55 -4.63
C PHE A 50 1.80 17.55 -3.58
N ALA A 51 2.88 16.81 -3.81
CA ALA A 51 3.40 15.84 -2.85
C ALA A 51 3.77 16.50 -1.50
N GLU A 52 4.30 17.72 -1.54
CA GLU A 52 4.59 18.49 -0.32
C GLU A 52 3.29 18.94 0.38
N ARG A 53 2.29 19.37 -0.39
CA ARG A 53 0.96 19.74 0.14
C ARG A 53 0.24 18.56 0.76
N GLU A 54 0.34 17.40 0.13
CA GLU A 54 -0.27 16.15 0.59
C GLU A 54 0.36 15.68 1.90
N ILE A 55 1.69 15.58 1.97
CA ILE A 55 2.37 15.03 3.14
C ILE A 55 2.41 15.99 4.33
N TRP A 56 2.33 17.30 4.10
CA TRP A 56 2.41 18.30 5.16
C TRP A 56 1.09 19.00 5.41
N ASP A 57 0.64 19.85 4.49
CA ASP A 57 -0.49 20.74 4.73
C ASP A 57 -1.79 19.94 4.96
N LEU A 58 -2.04 18.91 4.15
CA LEU A 58 -3.21 18.06 4.26
C LEU A 58 -3.17 17.14 5.49
N CYS A 59 -2.02 16.52 5.78
CA CYS A 59 -1.87 15.69 6.98
C CYS A 59 -2.04 16.50 8.27
N VAL A 60 -1.42 17.68 8.36
CA VAL A 60 -1.55 18.59 9.52
C VAL A 60 -3.01 19.02 9.68
N PHE A 61 -3.69 19.39 8.59
CA PHE A 61 -5.13 19.68 8.62
C PHE A 61 -5.94 18.49 9.15
N ALA A 62 -5.75 17.30 8.57
CA ALA A 62 -6.57 16.13 8.90
C ALA A 62 -6.40 15.69 10.36
N TRP A 63 -5.18 15.75 10.90
CA TRP A 63 -4.91 15.40 12.30
C TRP A 63 -5.51 16.42 13.28
N ASP A 64 -5.36 17.72 12.99
CA ASP A 64 -5.95 18.80 13.79
C ASP A 64 -7.49 18.74 13.78
N ASP A 65 -8.08 18.58 12.60
CA ASP A 65 -9.53 18.47 12.41
C ASP A 65 -10.10 17.24 13.14
N PHE A 66 -9.41 16.09 13.07
CA PHE A 66 -9.80 14.88 13.80
C PHE A 66 -9.81 15.09 15.32
N LEU A 67 -8.76 15.68 15.89
CA LEU A 67 -8.68 15.95 17.33
C LEU A 67 -9.78 16.92 17.78
N ARG A 68 -10.02 17.99 17.01
CA ARG A 68 -11.09 18.95 17.28
C ARG A 68 -12.48 18.32 17.19
N ALA A 69 -12.70 17.46 16.19
CA ALA A 69 -13.97 16.74 16.03
C ALA A 69 -14.23 15.76 17.18
N ASN A 70 -13.18 15.13 17.71
CA ASN A 70 -13.27 14.27 18.89
C ASN A 70 -13.58 15.06 20.19
N ALA A 71 -13.14 16.32 20.26
CA ALA A 71 -13.46 17.26 21.34
C ALA A 71 -13.06 16.78 22.76
N ASP A 72 -11.94 16.06 22.88
CA ASP A 72 -11.37 15.72 24.18
C ASP A 72 -10.76 16.99 24.83
N PRO A 73 -11.23 17.41 26.02
CA PRO A 73 -10.69 18.60 26.68
C PRO A 73 -9.22 18.49 27.09
N ALA A 74 -8.66 17.27 27.20
CA ALA A 74 -7.25 17.07 27.54
C ALA A 74 -6.31 17.27 26.35
N ILE A 75 -6.79 17.06 25.11
CA ILE A 75 -6.04 17.22 23.87
C ILE A 75 -6.97 17.86 22.84
N ALA A 76 -7.09 19.19 22.95
CA ALA A 76 -8.08 19.94 22.19
C ALA A 76 -7.77 20.02 20.69
N ASP A 77 -6.48 19.97 20.33
CA ASP A 77 -6.00 20.11 18.96
C ASP A 77 -4.56 19.62 18.77
N LEU A 78 -4.06 19.63 17.52
CA LEU A 78 -2.74 19.09 17.22
C LEU A 78 -1.61 19.94 17.83
N ALA A 79 -1.81 21.25 17.98
CA ALA A 79 -0.82 22.15 18.57
C ALA A 79 -0.59 21.87 20.07
N SER A 80 -1.56 21.25 20.74
CA SER A 80 -1.49 20.83 22.15
C SER A 80 -0.73 19.51 22.39
N VAL A 81 -0.41 18.76 21.34
CA VAL A 81 0.24 17.44 21.43
C VAL A 81 1.75 17.57 21.73
N ASP A 82 2.29 16.62 22.50
CA ASP A 82 3.73 16.48 22.71
C ASP A 82 4.38 15.77 21.50
N GLY A 83 4.84 16.56 20.51
CA GLY A 83 5.36 16.09 19.23
C GLY A 83 6.37 14.95 19.30
N PRO A 84 7.46 15.06 20.10
CA PRO A 84 8.45 13.99 20.27
C PRO A 84 7.89 12.65 20.78
N LYS A 85 6.67 12.62 21.34
CA LYS A 85 6.02 11.39 21.79
C LYS A 85 5.09 10.75 20.75
N ILE A 86 4.93 11.36 19.57
CA ILE A 86 4.06 10.83 18.50
C ILE A 86 4.67 9.54 17.92
N PHE A 87 5.94 9.56 17.55
CA PHE A 87 6.62 8.39 16.99
C PHE A 87 8.10 8.34 17.43
N PRO A 88 8.38 8.09 18.72
CA PRO A 88 9.75 7.97 19.21
C PRO A 88 10.40 6.67 18.75
N GLN A 89 11.69 6.73 18.41
CA GLN A 89 12.50 5.54 18.14
C GLN A 89 12.51 4.62 19.37
N PRO A 90 12.11 3.34 19.24
CA PRO A 90 12.22 2.39 20.34
C PRO A 90 13.68 2.20 20.80
N PRO A 91 13.97 2.25 22.10
CA PRO A 91 15.34 2.04 22.59
C PRO A 91 15.88 0.66 22.21
N GLY A 92 17.08 0.64 21.62
CA GLY A 92 17.80 -0.60 21.28
C GLY A 92 17.47 -1.18 19.90
N THR A 93 16.57 -0.56 19.12
CA THR A 93 16.30 -0.97 17.74
C THR A 93 17.19 -0.23 16.74
N LEU A 94 17.38 -0.85 15.58
CA LEU A 94 18.03 -0.26 14.42
C LEU A 94 17.23 0.95 13.91
N PRO A 95 17.90 1.96 13.33
CA PRO A 95 17.21 3.12 12.76
C PRO A 95 16.39 2.73 11.52
N ASP A 96 15.29 3.46 11.31
CA ASP A 96 14.50 3.37 10.09
C ASP A 96 15.32 3.80 8.85
N ARG A 97 14.96 3.25 7.68
CA ARG A 97 15.71 3.46 6.41
C ARG A 97 14.93 4.28 5.37
N TYR A 98 14.02 5.15 5.80
CA TYR A 98 13.31 6.04 4.88
C TYR A 98 14.30 7.02 4.22
N GLU A 99 14.34 7.05 2.89
CA GLU A 99 15.32 7.86 2.12
C GLU A 99 15.17 9.38 2.36
N ASP A 100 13.96 9.83 2.71
CA ASP A 100 13.62 11.22 3.05
C ASP A 100 12.76 11.25 4.32
N SER A 101 13.33 10.88 5.48
CA SER A 101 12.56 10.77 6.73
C SER A 101 11.98 12.13 7.14
N PHE A 102 10.68 12.33 6.93
CA PHE A 102 9.95 13.40 7.58
C PHE A 102 9.69 13.01 9.03
N ASP A 103 9.91 13.92 9.97
CA ASP A 103 9.56 13.69 11.38
C ASP A 103 8.13 14.18 11.62
N VAL A 104 7.24 13.25 12.00
CA VAL A 104 5.84 13.55 12.35
C VAL A 104 5.71 14.52 13.52
N ALA A 105 6.73 14.66 14.38
CA ALA A 105 6.76 15.68 15.42
C ALA A 105 6.70 17.10 14.82
N GLU A 106 7.19 17.31 13.59
CA GLU A 106 7.12 18.60 12.90
C GLU A 106 5.68 19.00 12.53
N TYR A 107 4.73 18.05 12.46
CA TYR A 107 3.32 18.39 12.28
C TYR A 107 2.81 19.27 13.43
N VAL A 108 3.25 19.01 14.66
CA VAL A 108 2.89 19.83 15.82
C VAL A 108 3.47 21.24 15.68
N GLU A 109 4.73 21.37 15.27
CA GLU A 109 5.38 22.67 15.07
C GLU A 109 4.77 23.45 13.89
N ARG A 110 4.25 22.77 12.86
CA ARG A 110 3.44 23.40 11.81
C ARG A 110 2.09 23.85 12.36
N ALA A 111 1.37 22.98 13.08
CA ALA A 111 0.08 23.31 13.66
C ALA A 111 0.14 24.53 14.60
N LYS A 112 1.21 24.65 15.41
CA LYS A 112 1.48 25.82 16.26
C LYS A 112 1.61 27.14 15.49
N ARG A 113 2.09 27.08 14.24
CA ARG A 113 2.19 28.24 13.33
C ARG A 113 0.88 28.53 12.59
N GLY A 114 -0.06 27.60 12.63
CA GLY A 114 -1.36 27.68 11.99
C GLY A 114 -1.63 26.48 11.09
N VAL A 115 -2.91 26.11 11.02
CA VAL A 115 -3.40 25.02 10.17
C VAL A 115 -4.11 25.62 8.98
N THR A 116 -3.65 25.30 7.77
CA THR A 116 -4.32 25.71 6.53
C THR A 116 -5.64 24.96 6.40
N ALA A 117 -6.75 25.69 6.23
CA ALA A 117 -8.06 25.08 6.01
C ALA A 117 -8.06 24.22 4.74
N PHE A 118 -8.75 23.08 4.75
CA PHE A 118 -8.80 22.10 3.65
C PHE A 118 -8.97 22.72 2.25
N LEU A 119 -9.98 23.57 2.06
CA LEU A 119 -10.29 24.19 0.77
C LEU A 119 -9.30 25.29 0.36
N ALA A 120 -8.41 25.71 1.25
CA ALA A 120 -7.37 26.71 1.01
C ALA A 120 -5.98 26.07 0.76
N ILE A 121 -5.85 24.75 0.86
CA ILE A 121 -4.58 24.05 0.58
C ILE A 121 -4.27 24.21 -0.91
N PRO A 122 -3.14 24.84 -1.29
CA PRO A 122 -2.77 25.01 -2.69
C PRO A 122 -2.63 23.66 -3.40
N GLU A 123 -2.89 23.64 -4.71
CA GLU A 123 -2.64 22.49 -5.60
C GLU A 123 -3.46 21.21 -5.30
N LEU A 124 -4.23 21.16 -4.21
CA LEU A 124 -4.98 19.97 -3.78
C LEU A 124 -6.00 19.50 -4.82
N GLU A 125 -6.82 20.42 -5.34
CA GLU A 125 -7.81 20.09 -6.39
C GLU A 125 -7.14 19.53 -7.65
N ALA A 126 -6.06 20.16 -8.11
CA ALA A 126 -5.34 19.74 -9.30
C ALA A 126 -4.64 18.40 -9.10
N GLY A 127 -4.05 18.18 -7.91
CA GLY A 127 -3.40 16.92 -7.57
C GLY A 127 -4.36 15.76 -7.50
N VAL A 128 -5.50 15.89 -6.82
CA VAL A 128 -6.54 14.84 -6.77
C VAL A 128 -7.04 14.49 -8.18
N LYS A 129 -7.33 15.49 -9.03
CA LYS A 129 -7.69 15.23 -10.44
C LYS A 129 -6.58 14.53 -11.21
N GLY A 130 -5.32 14.86 -10.93
CA GLY A 130 -4.15 14.23 -11.53
C GLY A 130 -3.93 12.79 -11.08
N LEU A 131 -4.24 12.44 -9.82
CA LEU A 131 -4.22 11.05 -9.34
C LEU A 131 -5.25 10.20 -10.06
N GLU A 132 -6.49 10.71 -10.19
CA GLU A 132 -7.55 10.04 -10.95
C GLU A 132 -7.16 9.86 -12.43
N ALA A 133 -6.59 10.89 -13.05
CA ALA A 133 -6.10 10.82 -14.43
C ALA A 133 -4.96 9.81 -14.59
N THR A 134 -4.07 9.71 -13.60
CA THR A 134 -2.97 8.75 -13.58
C THR A 134 -3.49 7.32 -13.49
N ARG A 135 -4.43 7.03 -12.57
CA ARG A 135 -5.09 5.71 -12.49
C ARG A 135 -5.75 5.36 -13.83
N ARG A 136 -6.52 6.28 -14.41
CA ARG A 136 -7.22 6.04 -15.67
C ARG A 136 -6.24 5.63 -16.78
N ILE A 137 -5.19 6.42 -16.99
CA ILE A 137 -4.23 6.20 -18.09
C ILE A 137 -3.40 4.93 -17.87
N ASP A 138 -2.77 4.81 -16.70
CA ASP A 138 -1.75 3.79 -16.47
C ASP A 138 -2.33 2.44 -16.04
N PHE A 139 -3.60 2.39 -15.65
CA PHE A 139 -4.22 1.17 -15.16
C PHE A 139 -5.50 0.83 -15.93
N GLU A 140 -6.50 1.72 -15.99
CA GLU A 140 -7.81 1.37 -16.55
C GLU A 140 -7.82 1.28 -18.09
N ASP A 141 -7.23 2.27 -18.76
CA ASP A 141 -7.07 2.31 -20.22
C ASP A 141 -6.11 1.20 -20.67
N TRP A 142 -5.04 0.97 -19.90
CA TRP A 142 -4.11 -0.13 -20.14
C TRP A 142 -4.79 -1.51 -20.00
N LEU A 143 -5.56 -1.75 -18.93
CA LEU A 143 -6.36 -2.98 -18.79
C LEU A 143 -7.29 -3.18 -19.99
N GLY A 144 -7.95 -2.10 -20.43
CA GLY A 144 -8.81 -2.12 -21.63
C GLY A 144 -8.05 -2.49 -22.90
N ALA A 145 -6.89 -1.87 -23.14
CA ALA A 145 -6.05 -2.12 -24.30
C ALA A 145 -5.50 -3.56 -24.34
N GLN A 146 -5.12 -4.10 -23.17
CA GLN A 146 -4.65 -5.48 -23.02
C GLN A 146 -5.78 -6.52 -22.92
N ARG A 147 -7.04 -6.08 -22.89
CA ARG A 147 -8.25 -6.92 -22.70
C ARG A 147 -8.18 -7.75 -21.42
N LEU A 148 -7.68 -7.15 -20.34
CA LEU A 148 -7.54 -7.77 -19.03
C LEU A 148 -8.74 -7.43 -18.13
N ASP A 149 -9.25 -8.44 -17.43
CA ASP A 149 -10.34 -8.28 -16.46
C ASP A 149 -9.86 -7.85 -15.07
N ALA A 150 -8.64 -8.23 -14.71
CA ALA A 150 -7.97 -7.90 -13.44
C ALA A 150 -6.46 -8.17 -13.58
N VAL A 151 -5.67 -7.61 -12.66
CA VAL A 151 -4.27 -8.02 -12.43
C VAL A 151 -4.20 -8.86 -11.17
N VAL A 152 -3.40 -9.93 -11.18
CA VAL A 152 -3.16 -10.77 -10.01
C VAL A 152 -1.67 -10.90 -9.72
N PHE A 153 -1.29 -10.85 -8.45
CA PHE A 153 0.10 -10.99 -8.02
C PHE A 153 0.16 -11.47 -6.57
N PRO A 154 1.25 -12.18 -6.17
CA PRO A 154 1.52 -12.44 -4.75
C PRO A 154 1.49 -11.14 -3.94
N ALA A 155 0.82 -11.14 -2.79
CA ALA A 155 0.66 -9.94 -1.98
C ALA A 155 2.00 -9.36 -1.49
N VAL A 156 2.97 -10.24 -1.21
CA VAL A 156 4.34 -9.91 -0.81
C VAL A 156 5.32 -10.81 -1.57
N ALA A 157 6.56 -10.35 -1.74
CA ALA A 157 7.65 -11.13 -2.31
C ALA A 157 8.30 -12.07 -1.27
N ASP A 158 8.33 -11.67 0.00
CA ASP A 158 8.87 -12.46 1.12
C ASP A 158 8.29 -11.97 2.47
N VAL A 159 8.73 -12.54 3.58
CA VAL A 159 8.42 -12.11 4.94
C VAL A 159 9.69 -11.78 5.74
N GLY A 160 9.72 -10.61 6.37
CA GLY A 160 10.82 -10.22 7.25
C GLY A 160 10.91 -11.14 8.47
N ARG A 161 12.14 -11.37 8.95
CA ARG A 161 12.36 -12.09 10.20
C ARG A 161 11.91 -11.25 11.41
N ALA A 162 11.55 -11.93 12.49
CA ALA A 162 10.99 -11.28 13.68
C ALA A 162 12.00 -10.42 14.46
N ASP A 163 13.30 -10.63 14.26
CA ASP A 163 14.43 -9.92 14.88
C ASP A 163 15.00 -8.80 13.98
N ALA A 164 14.30 -8.44 12.90
CA ALA A 164 14.74 -7.42 11.94
C ALA A 164 14.84 -6.00 12.52
N ASP A 165 14.31 -5.77 13.73
CA ASP A 165 14.43 -4.52 14.47
C ASP A 165 15.77 -4.41 15.21
N VAL A 166 16.51 -5.50 15.43
CA VAL A 166 17.78 -5.50 16.20
C VAL A 166 18.94 -6.17 15.47
N ASP A 167 18.67 -7.05 14.50
CA ASP A 167 19.68 -7.76 13.72
C ASP A 167 19.83 -7.15 12.32
N GLU A 168 21.03 -6.67 11.99
CA GLU A 168 21.29 -5.95 10.73
C GLU A 168 21.06 -6.81 9.48
N ALA A 169 21.37 -8.11 9.54
CA ALA A 169 21.20 -9.02 8.42
C ALA A 169 19.72 -9.29 8.13
N SER A 170 18.94 -9.48 9.19
CA SER A 170 17.48 -9.63 9.14
C SER A 170 16.80 -8.35 8.67
N ALA A 171 17.25 -7.20 9.17
CA ALA A 171 16.80 -5.88 8.72
C ALA A 171 17.07 -5.70 7.21
N ALA A 172 18.26 -6.06 6.74
CA ALA A 172 18.61 -5.93 5.32
C ALA A 172 17.67 -6.72 4.39
N LEU A 173 17.12 -7.86 4.85
CA LEU A 173 16.11 -8.61 4.11
C LEU A 173 14.71 -8.00 4.24
N ALA A 174 14.32 -7.61 5.45
CA ALA A 174 13.01 -7.01 5.71
C ALA A 174 12.80 -5.69 4.95
N TRP A 175 13.85 -4.89 4.75
CA TRP A 175 13.81 -3.61 4.03
C TRP A 175 13.88 -3.72 2.50
N ARG A 176 13.85 -4.93 1.92
CA ARG A 176 13.86 -5.10 0.45
C ARG A 176 12.50 -4.76 -0.17
N ASN A 177 12.52 -4.22 -1.38
CA ASN A 177 11.31 -3.98 -2.16
C ASN A 177 10.48 -5.28 -2.31
N GLY A 178 9.16 -5.17 -2.14
CA GLY A 178 8.23 -6.29 -2.08
C GLY A 178 8.19 -7.06 -0.75
N THR A 179 9.07 -6.75 0.22
CA THR A 179 9.07 -7.31 1.58
C THR A 179 8.74 -6.24 2.62
N TRP A 180 9.39 -5.08 2.55
CA TRP A 180 9.19 -3.95 3.47
C TRP A 180 7.77 -3.38 3.40
N VAL A 181 7.20 -3.45 2.21
CA VAL A 181 5.85 -3.07 1.84
C VAL A 181 5.36 -4.13 0.87
N ALA A 182 4.05 -4.39 0.89
CA ALA A 182 3.39 -5.28 -0.06
C ALA A 182 3.68 -4.89 -1.52
N ASN A 183 3.64 -5.86 -2.42
CA ASN A 183 3.87 -5.64 -3.84
C ASN A 183 2.91 -4.56 -4.38
N GLY A 184 3.50 -3.54 -5.03
CA GLY A 184 2.81 -2.33 -5.49
C GLY A 184 3.14 -1.08 -4.68
N ASN A 185 3.83 -1.19 -3.54
CA ASN A 185 4.25 -0.05 -2.71
C ASN A 185 3.07 0.90 -2.41
N LEU A 186 3.25 2.21 -2.65
CA LEU A 186 2.23 3.23 -2.40
C LEU A 186 1.11 3.23 -3.46
N VAL A 187 1.36 2.63 -4.62
CA VAL A 187 0.60 2.87 -5.86
C VAL A 187 -0.87 2.50 -5.75
N PRO A 188 -1.26 1.29 -5.27
CA PRO A 188 -2.68 0.93 -5.21
C PRO A 188 -3.51 1.85 -4.32
N ARG A 189 -2.89 2.44 -3.27
CA ARG A 189 -3.58 3.33 -2.33
C ARG A 189 -3.61 4.75 -2.84
N HIS A 190 -2.47 5.29 -3.26
CA HIS A 190 -2.38 6.67 -3.73
C HIS A 190 -3.28 6.91 -4.96
N LEU A 191 -3.43 5.90 -5.82
CA LEU A 191 -4.27 5.99 -7.02
C LEU A 191 -5.70 5.46 -6.86
N GLY A 192 -6.09 4.97 -5.68
CA GLY A 192 -7.45 4.46 -5.45
C GLY A 192 -7.80 3.22 -6.27
N ILE A 193 -6.86 2.30 -6.48
CA ILE A 193 -7.08 1.03 -7.20
C ILE A 193 -7.69 0.01 -6.22
N PRO A 194 -8.91 -0.51 -6.43
CA PRO A 194 -9.48 -1.50 -5.53
C PRO A 194 -8.72 -2.83 -5.62
N THR A 195 -8.55 -3.47 -4.46
CA THR A 195 -7.83 -4.73 -4.32
C THR A 195 -8.55 -5.70 -3.39
N VAL A 196 -8.59 -6.99 -3.74
CA VAL A 196 -9.06 -8.07 -2.86
C VAL A 196 -7.95 -9.11 -2.72
N THR A 197 -7.60 -9.48 -1.49
CA THR A 197 -6.55 -10.47 -1.23
C THR A 197 -7.14 -11.70 -0.56
N VAL A 198 -6.79 -12.88 -1.08
CA VAL A 198 -7.22 -14.19 -0.57
C VAL A 198 -6.00 -15.09 -0.32
N PRO A 199 -6.09 -16.15 0.50
CA PRO A 199 -4.95 -17.04 0.74
C PRO A 199 -4.44 -17.71 -0.54
N MET A 200 -3.15 -17.52 -0.87
CA MET A 200 -2.48 -18.22 -1.97
C MET A 200 -1.90 -19.56 -1.51
N GLY A 201 -1.61 -19.70 -0.22
CA GLY A 201 -1.10 -20.90 0.43
C GLY A 201 -0.05 -20.58 1.49
N ALA A 202 0.64 -21.59 1.99
CA ALA A 202 1.77 -21.44 2.91
C ALA A 202 3.08 -21.82 2.22
N MET A 203 4.14 -21.09 2.51
CA MET A 203 5.48 -21.39 1.99
C MET A 203 5.99 -22.68 2.64
N ALA A 204 6.40 -23.66 1.84
CA ALA A 204 6.68 -25.02 2.31
C ALA A 204 7.90 -25.12 3.23
N ASP A 205 8.86 -24.20 3.06
CA ASP A 205 10.11 -24.12 3.80
C ASP A 205 9.96 -23.52 5.19
N ILE A 206 9.14 -22.47 5.35
CA ILE A 206 9.01 -21.74 6.62
C ILE A 206 7.59 -21.73 7.22
N GLY A 207 6.62 -22.33 6.53
CA GLY A 207 5.23 -22.46 6.99
C GLY A 207 4.42 -21.16 7.04
N MET A 208 4.99 -20.03 6.59
CA MET A 208 4.32 -18.73 6.62
C MET A 208 3.31 -18.59 5.47
N PRO A 209 2.08 -18.10 5.74
CA PRO A 209 1.08 -17.88 4.69
C PRO A 209 1.46 -16.70 3.80
N VAL A 210 1.07 -16.79 2.52
CA VAL A 210 1.16 -15.69 1.55
C VAL A 210 -0.17 -15.51 0.83
N GLY A 211 -0.56 -14.27 0.59
CA GLY A 211 -1.80 -13.91 -0.12
C GLY A 211 -1.62 -13.80 -1.63
N LEU A 212 -2.72 -13.95 -2.37
CA LEU A 212 -2.86 -13.59 -3.77
C LEU A 212 -3.77 -12.36 -3.84
N THR A 213 -3.24 -11.25 -4.35
CA THR A 213 -3.97 -10.00 -4.51
C THR A 213 -4.53 -9.92 -5.92
N PHE A 214 -5.81 -9.60 -6.02
CA PHE A 214 -6.51 -9.22 -7.25
C PHE A 214 -6.69 -7.70 -7.23
N ALA A 215 -6.31 -7.03 -8.31
CA ALA A 215 -6.52 -5.60 -8.53
C ALA A 215 -7.40 -5.37 -9.76
N GLY A 216 -8.39 -4.48 -9.64
CA GLY A 216 -9.38 -4.21 -10.69
C GLY A 216 -9.65 -2.71 -10.83
N LYS A 217 -10.41 -2.34 -11.87
CA LYS A 217 -10.78 -0.93 -12.16
C LYS A 217 -11.51 -0.30 -10.97
N ALA A 218 -11.37 1.01 -10.79
CA ALA A 218 -12.11 1.72 -9.75
C ALA A 218 -13.62 1.47 -9.88
N TYR A 219 -14.27 1.25 -8.74
CA TYR A 219 -15.70 0.98 -8.60
C TYR A 219 -16.19 -0.37 -9.18
N ASP A 220 -15.28 -1.24 -9.65
CA ASP A 220 -15.62 -2.61 -10.09
C ASP A 220 -15.45 -3.65 -8.96
N ASP A 221 -15.53 -3.20 -7.71
CA ASP A 221 -15.28 -3.96 -6.48
C ASP A 221 -16.12 -5.24 -6.40
N THR A 222 -17.38 -5.19 -6.85
CA THR A 222 -18.26 -6.37 -6.82
C THR A 222 -17.76 -7.47 -7.76
N ARG A 223 -17.26 -7.12 -8.95
CA ARG A 223 -16.64 -8.08 -9.86
C ARG A 223 -15.36 -8.64 -9.25
N LEU A 224 -14.53 -7.76 -8.69
CA LEU A 224 -13.27 -8.15 -8.05
C LEU A 224 -13.47 -9.15 -6.90
N LEU A 225 -14.46 -8.89 -6.04
CA LEU A 225 -14.88 -9.80 -4.96
C LEU A 225 -15.34 -11.16 -5.49
N ARG A 226 -16.08 -11.19 -6.61
CA ARG A 226 -16.51 -12.45 -7.25
C ARG A 226 -15.33 -13.25 -7.81
N LEU A 227 -14.36 -12.59 -8.44
CA LEU A 227 -13.15 -13.24 -8.95
C LEU A 227 -12.35 -13.87 -7.81
N ALA A 228 -12.05 -13.09 -6.77
CA ALA A 228 -11.31 -13.56 -5.61
C ALA A 228 -12.05 -14.69 -4.86
N GLY A 229 -13.36 -14.55 -4.65
CA GLY A 229 -14.19 -15.57 -4.01
C GLY A 229 -14.30 -16.86 -4.85
N GLY A 230 -14.30 -16.75 -6.19
CA GLY A 230 -14.23 -17.90 -7.08
C GLY A 230 -12.92 -18.69 -6.91
N PHE A 231 -11.79 -17.99 -6.83
CA PHE A 231 -10.48 -18.60 -6.59
C PHE A 231 -10.38 -19.25 -5.20
N GLU A 232 -10.87 -18.57 -4.16
CA GLU A 232 -10.83 -19.05 -2.78
C GLU A 232 -11.63 -20.35 -2.61
N ARG A 233 -12.84 -20.42 -3.17
CA ARG A 233 -13.70 -21.62 -3.09
C ARG A 233 -13.10 -22.86 -3.75
N PHE A 234 -12.23 -22.68 -4.74
CA PHE A 234 -11.63 -23.78 -5.48
C PHE A 234 -10.58 -24.55 -4.67
N GLY A 235 -9.84 -23.87 -3.80
CA GLY A 235 -8.77 -24.51 -3.02
C GLY A 235 -8.78 -23.98 -1.60
N GLN A 236 -9.11 -24.86 -0.66
CA GLN A 236 -9.06 -24.59 0.78
C GLN A 236 -7.59 -24.38 1.22
N ARG A 237 -7.04 -23.20 0.96
CA ARG A 237 -5.61 -22.86 1.12
C ARG A 237 -5.25 -22.34 2.50
N ARG A 238 -6.25 -22.00 3.31
CA ARG A 238 -6.06 -21.55 4.68
C ARG A 238 -5.87 -22.76 5.61
N SER A 239 -4.79 -22.74 6.39
CA SER A 239 -4.58 -23.64 7.52
C SER A 239 -4.83 -22.92 8.86
N ARG A 240 -5.15 -23.69 9.91
CA ARG A 240 -5.20 -23.16 11.28
C ARG A 240 -3.77 -22.87 11.74
N PRO A 241 -3.48 -21.70 12.35
CA PRO A 241 -2.15 -21.43 12.90
C PRO A 241 -1.79 -22.43 14.01
N PRO A 242 -0.62 -23.10 13.95
CA PRO A 242 -0.29 -24.18 14.89
C PRO A 242 -0.01 -23.68 16.32
N ARG A 243 0.28 -22.39 16.50
CA ARG A 243 0.57 -21.78 17.82
C ARG A 243 -0.67 -21.48 18.65
N THR A 244 -1.86 -21.57 18.06
CA THR A 244 -3.14 -21.30 18.71
C THR A 244 -4.13 -22.43 18.39
N PRO A 245 -3.88 -23.66 18.90
CA PRO A 245 -4.83 -24.75 18.76
C PRO A 245 -6.11 -24.45 19.55
N GLU A 246 -7.14 -25.24 19.28
CA GLU A 246 -8.37 -25.25 20.06
C GLU A 246 -8.05 -25.60 21.52
N LEU A 247 -8.69 -24.91 22.47
CA LEU A 247 -8.53 -25.21 23.87
C LEU A 247 -9.15 -26.59 24.17
N PRO A 248 -8.54 -27.40 25.05
CA PRO A 248 -9.18 -28.61 25.52
C PRO A 248 -10.52 -28.30 26.20
N ASP A 249 -11.51 -29.19 26.01
CA ASP A 249 -12.78 -29.18 26.76
C ASP A 249 -12.57 -29.36 28.28
#